data_AF-A0A7Y4THZ4-F1
#
_entry.id   AF-A0A7Y4THZ4-F1
#
_cell.length_a   1.000
_cell.length_b   1.000
_cell.length_c   1.000
_cell.angle_alpha   90.00
_cell.angle_beta   90.00
_cell.angle_gamma   90.00
#
_symmetry.space_group_name_H-M   'P 1'
#
loop_
_entity.id
_entity.type
_entity.pdbx_description
1 polymer ?
#
loop_
_entity_poly.entity_id
_entity_poly.type
_entity_poly.pdbx_seq_one_letter_code
_entity_poly.pdbx_strand_id
1 'polypeptide(L)'
;MAARHTSVETRWMQDRDRFFTSLRRLDRRDFLRVSSAAAVAAAARSFAPPGTFQPVALAFQDVPSGGPRTFRFAYISDSHLYERDKNDRFVKALMRAVDDVNRLDPQPDFVFYGGDLAQLGSPLELDLGAQILRNLKAPLRIMVGEHDWYFDMGEKWRELFGEPTESWDQEGVHFVKLMSVHEEDFWTARGMSPAERMQTVAGLDNGVQRPFMVGAEQRAWLADDLARLPASTPLVVFSHSPLYKLYRNWNFWTDDADEIQAILRRFDNVTVVHGHTHQMLTNRIGNIHFHGLLATAWPWPYAPEGMPELTIQMARPDPFNPNDGCGDGEIAVHPDGLIDMVHNFWNRNPVTVAREYTASWGREAVPPVPTRRSF
;
A
#
# COMPACT_ATOMS: atom_id res chain seq x y z
N MET A 1 31.79 4.53 44.36
CA MET A 1 32.08 3.37 43.49
C MET A 1 31.28 3.53 42.21
N ALA A 2 31.91 3.87 41.09
CA ALA A 2 31.23 4.05 39.81
C ALA A 2 31.03 2.69 39.11
N ALA A 3 29.83 2.47 38.58
CA ALA A 3 29.39 1.19 38.02
C ALA A 3 30.29 0.71 36.87
N ARG A 4 30.78 -0.53 36.99
CA ARG A 4 31.77 -1.17 36.11
C ARG A 4 31.13 -1.89 34.91
N HIS A 5 29.96 -1.45 34.44
CA HIS A 5 29.26 -2.11 33.34
C HIS A 5 28.92 -1.10 32.24
N THR A 6 29.67 -1.18 31.14
CA THR A 6 29.33 -0.54 29.86
C THR A 6 28.08 -1.22 29.29
N SER A 7 27.06 -0.43 28.92
CA SER A 7 25.84 -0.96 28.31
C SER A 7 26.17 -1.71 27.01
N VAL A 8 25.29 -2.64 26.62
CA VAL A 8 25.43 -3.38 25.35
C VAL A 8 25.50 -2.42 24.18
N GLU A 9 24.68 -1.37 24.20
CA GLU A 9 24.67 -0.31 23.19
C GLU A 9 25.99 0.45 23.12
N THR A 10 26.59 0.80 24.28
CA THR A 10 27.89 1.48 24.30
C THR A 10 29.00 0.60 23.72
N ARG A 11 28.98 -0.70 24.03
CA ARG A 11 29.90 -1.67 23.42
C ARG A 11 29.70 -1.77 21.91
N TRP A 12 28.45 -1.82 21.45
CA TRP A 12 28.12 -1.89 20.04
C TRP A 12 28.58 -0.64 19.27
N MET A 13 28.36 0.55 19.83
CA MET A 13 28.83 1.82 19.25
C MET A 13 30.37 1.86 19.19
N GLN A 14 31.06 1.43 20.24
CA GLN A 14 32.53 1.35 20.28
C GLN A 14 33.10 0.35 19.26
N ASP A 15 32.46 -0.80 19.10
CA ASP A 15 32.86 -1.81 18.11
C ASP A 15 32.62 -1.31 16.69
N ARG A 16 31.49 -0.63 16.44
CA ARG A 16 31.18 0.01 15.17
C ARG A 16 32.19 1.09 14.81
N ASP A 17 32.53 1.96 15.76
CA ASP A 17 33.51 3.03 15.53
C ASP A 17 34.92 2.47 15.30
N ARG A 18 35.28 1.40 16.02
CA ARG A 18 36.54 0.67 15.80
C ARG A 18 36.58 0.05 14.41
N PHE A 19 35.48 -0.55 13.96
CA PHE A 19 35.36 -1.12 12.61
C PHE A 19 35.56 -0.05 11.53
N PHE A 20 34.83 1.07 11.57
CA PHE A 20 34.98 2.14 10.58
C PHE A 20 36.35 2.83 10.64
N THR A 21 36.95 2.96 11.82
CA THR A 21 38.31 3.47 11.96
C THR A 21 39.34 2.52 11.36
N SER A 22 39.14 1.21 11.48
CA SER A 22 40.02 0.21 10.89
C SER A 22 39.94 0.18 9.36
N LEU A 23 38.75 0.41 8.78
CA LEU A 23 38.56 0.53 7.34
C LEU A 23 39.35 1.70 6.73
N ARG A 24 39.50 2.81 7.46
CA ARG A 24 40.30 3.98 7.05
C ARG A 24 41.81 3.74 7.08
N ARG A 25 42.26 2.65 7.71
CA ARG A 25 43.69 2.30 7.87
C ARG A 25 44.09 1.08 7.03
N LEU A 26 43.22 0.59 6.15
CA LEU A 26 43.55 -0.52 5.26
C LEU A 26 44.58 -0.08 4.22
N ASP A 27 45.68 -0.83 4.14
CA ASP A 27 46.59 -0.69 3.01
C ASP A 27 45.99 -1.38 1.76
N ARG A 28 46.60 -1.13 0.59
CA ARG A 28 46.11 -1.68 -0.69
C ARG A 28 46.06 -3.21 -0.70
N ARG A 29 46.92 -3.88 0.07
CA ARG A 29 47.03 -5.34 0.12
C ARG A 29 45.96 -5.95 1.01
N ASP A 30 45.67 -5.31 2.14
CA ASP A 30 44.60 -5.69 3.04
C ASP A 30 43.23 -5.40 2.45
N PHE A 31 43.09 -4.27 1.73
CA PHE A 31 41.90 -3.99 0.92
C PHE A 31 41.63 -5.11 -0.08
N LEU A 32 42.64 -5.49 -0.89
CA LEU A 32 42.49 -6.56 -1.87
C LEU A 32 42.14 -7.91 -1.22
N ARG A 33 42.71 -8.24 -0.05
CA ARG A 33 42.38 -9.46 0.69
C ARG A 33 40.97 -9.46 1.25
N VAL A 34 40.52 -8.35 1.83
CA VAL A 34 39.15 -8.20 2.35
C VAL A 34 38.14 -8.25 1.20
N SER A 35 38.41 -7.55 0.10
CA SER A 35 37.56 -7.57 -1.10
C SER A 35 37.49 -8.96 -1.75
N SER A 36 38.61 -9.69 -1.82
CA SER A 36 38.62 -11.05 -2.38
C SER A 36 37.96 -12.06 -1.44
N ALA A 37 38.13 -11.95 -0.13
CA ALA A 37 37.40 -12.78 0.83
C ALA A 37 35.89 -12.49 0.80
N ALA A 38 35.48 -11.21 0.67
CA ALA A 38 34.09 -10.81 0.52
C ALA A 38 33.49 -11.31 -0.82
N ALA A 39 34.25 -11.22 -1.92
CA ALA A 39 33.83 -11.73 -3.22
C ALA A 39 33.70 -13.26 -3.23
N VAL A 40 34.61 -13.98 -2.57
CA VAL A 40 34.53 -15.45 -2.41
C VAL A 40 33.36 -15.83 -1.50
N ALA A 41 33.11 -15.08 -0.41
CA ALA A 41 31.94 -15.31 0.44
C ALA A 41 30.62 -15.04 -0.30
N ALA A 42 30.58 -14.02 -1.16
CA ALA A 42 29.45 -13.70 -2.03
C ALA A 42 29.28 -14.68 -3.21
N ALA A 43 30.34 -15.36 -3.64
CA ALA A 43 30.28 -16.39 -4.67
C ALA A 43 29.94 -17.78 -4.11
N ALA A 44 30.40 -18.10 -2.90
CA ALA A 44 30.16 -19.39 -2.23
C ALA A 44 28.78 -19.48 -1.57
N ARG A 45 28.20 -18.33 -1.22
CA ARG A 45 26.78 -18.20 -0.90
C ARG A 45 26.11 -17.61 -2.12
N SER A 46 25.33 -18.38 -2.87
CA SER A 46 24.47 -17.91 -3.98
C SER A 46 23.38 -16.93 -3.52
N PHE A 47 23.78 -15.90 -2.77
CA PHE A 47 22.95 -14.84 -2.24
C PHE A 47 23.18 -13.63 -3.12
N ALA A 48 22.17 -13.33 -3.93
CA ALA A 48 21.90 -11.96 -4.31
C ALA A 48 21.89 -11.09 -3.03
N PRO A 49 22.36 -9.84 -3.09
CA PRO A 49 22.42 -8.96 -1.92
C PRO A 49 21.06 -8.94 -1.20
N PRO A 50 21.01 -9.02 0.15
CA PRO A 50 19.75 -8.82 0.88
C PRO A 50 19.29 -7.39 0.63
N GLY A 51 18.34 -7.22 -0.29
CA GLY A 51 17.91 -5.92 -0.80
C GLY A 51 17.67 -5.87 -2.31
N THR A 52 18.06 -6.90 -3.08
CA THR A 52 17.66 -7.00 -4.48
C THR A 52 16.28 -7.65 -4.61
N PHE A 53 15.35 -6.88 -5.18
CA PHE A 53 14.10 -7.33 -5.77
C PHE A 53 14.24 -8.74 -6.36
N GLN A 54 13.52 -9.71 -5.78
CA GLN A 54 13.38 -11.03 -6.38
C GLN A 54 12.21 -10.92 -7.36
N PRO A 55 12.42 -11.00 -8.68
CA PRO A 55 11.30 -11.12 -9.60
C PRO A 55 10.52 -12.37 -9.23
N VAL A 56 9.32 -12.21 -8.69
CA VAL A 56 8.38 -13.31 -8.55
C VAL A 56 7.87 -13.57 -9.96
N ALA A 57 8.31 -14.68 -10.55
CA ALA A 57 7.75 -15.14 -11.81
C ALA A 57 6.30 -15.55 -11.56
N LEU A 58 5.37 -14.61 -11.71
CA LEU A 58 3.97 -14.93 -11.91
C LEU A 58 3.90 -15.74 -13.21
N ALA A 59 3.45 -16.98 -13.11
CA ALA A 59 3.31 -17.84 -14.28
C ALA A 59 2.10 -17.34 -15.10
N PHE A 60 2.35 -16.41 -16.02
CA PHE A 60 1.35 -15.98 -17.00
C PHE A 60 1.10 -17.16 -17.95
N GLN A 61 -0.12 -17.71 -17.96
CA GLN A 61 -0.53 -18.58 -19.04
C GLN A 61 -0.83 -17.70 -20.26
N ASP A 62 -0.01 -17.81 -21.30
CA ASP A 62 -0.30 -17.20 -22.59
C ASP A 62 -1.62 -17.77 -23.15
N VAL A 63 -2.70 -17.00 -23.06
CA VAL A 63 -3.96 -17.30 -23.75
C VAL A 63 -3.78 -16.97 -25.24
N PRO A 64 -4.21 -17.83 -26.19
CA PRO A 64 -4.07 -17.57 -27.62
C PRO A 64 -4.69 -16.23 -28.04
N SER A 65 -4.04 -15.55 -28.99
CA SER A 65 -4.38 -14.21 -29.47
C SER A 65 -5.86 -14.06 -29.85
N GLY A 66 -6.56 -13.15 -29.17
CA GLY A 66 -7.93 -12.72 -29.52
C GLY A 66 -8.89 -12.54 -28.34
N GLY A 67 -8.52 -12.96 -27.12
CA GLY A 67 -9.30 -12.74 -25.89
C GLY A 67 -8.69 -11.73 -24.93
N PRO A 68 -9.40 -11.34 -23.84
CA PRO A 68 -8.84 -10.52 -22.78
C PRO A 68 -7.58 -11.20 -22.21
N ARG A 69 -6.50 -10.44 -22.05
CA ARG A 69 -5.22 -10.95 -21.54
C ARG A 69 -5.04 -10.58 -20.07
N THR A 70 -4.33 -11.41 -19.33
CA THR A 70 -3.80 -10.98 -18.03
C THR A 70 -2.87 -9.80 -18.25
N PHE A 71 -3.10 -8.71 -17.52
CA PHE A 71 -2.25 -7.53 -17.55
C PHE A 71 -1.89 -7.13 -16.13
N ARG A 72 -0.93 -6.21 -15.97
CA ARG A 72 -0.33 -5.96 -14.66
C ARG A 72 -0.14 -4.49 -14.39
N PHE A 73 -0.52 -4.07 -13.19
CA PHE A 73 -0.14 -2.77 -12.64
C PHE A 73 0.68 -2.94 -11.37
N ALA A 74 1.52 -1.95 -11.07
CA ALA A 74 2.22 -1.87 -9.78
C ALA A 74 1.43 -0.98 -8.82
N TYR A 75 1.64 -1.10 -7.52
CA TYR A 75 1.06 -0.19 -6.55
C TYR A 75 2.09 0.40 -5.58
N ILE A 76 1.78 1.61 -5.11
CA ILE A 76 2.45 2.32 -4.02
C ILE A 76 1.33 2.92 -3.16
N SER A 77 1.46 2.98 -1.84
CA SER A 77 0.38 3.51 -0.99
C SER A 77 0.91 4.14 0.30
N ASP A 78 0.11 5.01 0.89
CA ASP A 78 0.24 5.53 2.26
C ASP A 78 1.68 5.98 2.59
N SER A 79 2.14 7.02 1.89
CA SER A 79 3.49 7.58 2.07
C SER A 79 3.56 8.61 3.18
N HIS A 80 2.43 9.25 3.51
CA HIS A 80 2.32 10.17 4.64
C HIS A 80 3.46 11.18 4.71
N LEU A 81 3.71 11.87 3.60
CA LEU A 81 4.81 12.81 3.52
C LEU A 81 4.56 13.99 4.45
N TYR A 82 5.62 14.36 5.16
CA TYR A 82 5.73 15.68 5.76
C TYR A 82 6.53 16.61 4.85
N GLU A 83 6.49 17.91 5.15
CA GLU A 83 7.45 18.86 4.60
C GLU A 83 8.89 18.35 4.77
N ARG A 84 9.71 18.56 3.73
CA ARG A 84 11.03 17.93 3.56
C ARG A 84 11.99 18.13 4.73
N ASP A 85 11.89 19.27 5.41
CA ASP A 85 12.73 19.64 6.55
C ASP A 85 12.30 18.96 7.86
N LYS A 86 11.05 18.48 7.94
CA LYS A 86 10.52 17.77 9.12
C LYS A 86 10.92 16.30 9.14
N ASN A 87 10.87 15.62 7.99
CA ASN A 87 11.14 14.19 7.92
C ASN A 87 11.64 13.74 6.53
N ASP A 88 12.85 13.19 6.48
CA ASP A 88 13.42 12.66 5.24
C ASP A 88 13.19 11.14 5.05
N ARG A 89 12.71 10.43 6.07
CA ARG A 89 12.49 8.97 6.04
C ARG A 89 11.41 8.61 5.04
N PHE A 90 10.25 9.26 5.12
CA PHE A 90 9.10 8.94 4.26
C PHE A 90 9.36 9.35 2.81
N VAL A 91 10.07 10.47 2.60
CA VAL A 91 10.58 10.85 1.28
C VAL A 91 11.48 9.75 0.70
N LYS A 92 12.46 9.25 1.47
CA LYS A 92 13.33 8.15 1.03
C LYS A 92 12.57 6.86 0.76
N ALA A 93 11.53 6.57 1.55
CA ALA A 93 10.68 5.39 1.39
C ALA A 93 9.88 5.48 0.07
N LEU A 94 9.21 6.60 -0.20
CA LEU A 94 8.50 6.79 -1.47
C LEU A 94 9.45 6.79 -2.67
N MET A 95 10.61 7.44 -2.56
CA MET A 95 11.63 7.39 -3.61
C MET A 95 12.09 5.95 -3.89
N ARG A 96 12.26 5.13 -2.85
CA ARG A 96 12.56 3.69 -3.01
C ARG A 96 11.44 2.96 -3.75
N ALA A 97 10.18 3.18 -3.39
CA ALA A 97 9.04 2.55 -4.06
C ALA A 97 8.99 2.90 -5.56
N VAL A 98 9.18 4.19 -5.90
CA VAL A 98 9.27 4.66 -7.29
C VAL A 98 10.41 3.96 -8.04
N ASP A 99 11.56 3.83 -7.38
CA ASP A 99 12.74 3.15 -7.90
C ASP A 99 12.52 1.65 -8.12
N ASP A 100 11.85 0.97 -7.19
CA ASP A 100 11.52 -0.45 -7.26
C ASP A 100 10.55 -0.71 -8.44
N VAL A 101 9.49 0.09 -8.56
CA VAL A 101 8.55 0.02 -9.70
C VAL A 101 9.23 0.31 -11.04
N ASN A 102 10.12 1.31 -11.09
CA ASN A 102 10.88 1.67 -12.29
C ASN A 102 11.90 0.61 -12.73
N ARG A 103 12.21 -0.36 -11.87
CA ARG A 103 13.10 -1.50 -12.16
C ARG A 103 12.34 -2.75 -12.63
N LEU A 104 11.01 -2.75 -12.57
CA LEU A 104 10.21 -3.83 -13.12
C LEU A 104 10.50 -4.01 -14.61
N ASP A 105 10.71 -5.26 -15.03
CA ASP A 105 10.86 -5.64 -16.44
C ASP A 105 10.00 -6.89 -16.72
N PRO A 106 8.97 -6.81 -17.57
CA PRO A 106 8.52 -5.61 -18.31
C PRO A 106 8.09 -4.47 -17.36
N GLN A 107 7.92 -3.26 -17.86
CA GLN A 107 7.26 -2.20 -17.09
C GLN A 107 5.75 -2.52 -16.91
N PRO A 108 5.13 -2.12 -15.80
CA PRO A 108 3.69 -2.31 -15.60
C PRO A 108 2.88 -1.40 -16.55
N ASP A 109 1.64 -1.80 -16.86
CA ASP A 109 0.75 -1.03 -17.74
C ASP A 109 0.41 0.34 -17.12
N PHE A 110 0.30 0.42 -15.79
CA PHE A 110 0.25 1.65 -15.00
C PHE A 110 0.72 1.40 -13.56
N VAL A 111 0.87 2.47 -12.80
CA VAL A 111 1.11 2.45 -11.35
C VAL A 111 -0.13 3.02 -10.67
N PHE A 112 -0.68 2.28 -9.71
CA PHE A 112 -1.77 2.75 -8.88
C PHE A 112 -1.22 3.27 -7.55
N TYR A 113 -1.47 4.54 -7.24
CA TYR A 113 -1.13 5.13 -5.95
C TYR A 113 -2.35 5.14 -5.03
N GLY A 114 -2.23 4.48 -3.89
CA GLY A 114 -3.35 4.10 -3.03
C GLY A 114 -3.80 5.14 -1.99
N GLY A 115 -3.62 6.43 -2.23
CA GLY A 115 -4.00 7.50 -1.28
C GLY A 115 -3.01 7.70 -0.13
N ASP A 116 -3.28 8.73 0.67
CA ASP A 116 -2.44 9.22 1.77
C ASP A 116 -1.01 9.52 1.32
N LEU A 117 -0.92 10.42 0.34
CA LEU A 117 0.36 10.96 -0.13
C LEU A 117 0.93 11.95 0.87
N ALA A 118 0.11 12.88 1.34
CA ALA A 118 0.46 13.80 2.41
C ALA A 118 0.15 13.21 3.79
N GLN A 119 0.72 13.78 4.85
CA GLN A 119 0.33 13.47 6.22
C GLN A 119 -0.69 14.45 6.78
N LEU A 120 -0.64 15.72 6.39
CA LEU A 120 -1.53 16.77 6.93
C LEU A 120 -2.17 17.58 5.81
N GLY A 121 -2.29 17.01 4.61
CA GLY A 121 -2.96 17.60 3.45
C GLY A 121 -2.39 18.95 3.01
N SER A 122 -1.22 19.35 3.52
CA SER A 122 -0.71 20.68 3.22
C SER A 122 -0.24 20.74 1.76
N PRO A 123 -0.36 21.90 1.08
CA PRO A 123 0.05 21.99 -0.31
C PRO A 123 1.50 21.62 -0.57
N LEU A 124 2.41 21.91 0.38
CA LEU A 124 3.83 21.58 0.29
C LEU A 124 4.08 20.06 0.34
N GLU A 125 3.31 19.33 1.15
CA GLU A 125 3.39 17.87 1.24
C GLU A 125 2.91 17.22 -0.07
N LEU A 126 1.78 17.68 -0.60
CA LEU A 126 1.22 17.21 -1.87
C LEU A 126 2.13 17.53 -3.06
N ASP A 127 2.68 18.75 -3.14
CA ASP A 127 3.63 19.16 -4.18
C ASP A 127 4.90 18.32 -4.14
N LEU A 128 5.43 18.03 -2.94
CA LEU A 128 6.60 17.16 -2.77
C LEU A 128 6.31 15.75 -3.27
N GLY A 129 5.16 15.18 -2.89
CA GLY A 129 4.72 13.87 -3.36
C GLY A 129 4.57 13.80 -4.87
N ALA A 130 3.86 14.75 -5.47
CA ALA A 130 3.72 14.86 -6.93
C ALA A 130 5.08 14.99 -7.62
N GLN A 131 6.01 15.76 -7.05
CA GLN A 131 7.39 15.87 -7.55
C GLN A 131 8.15 14.54 -7.53
N ILE A 132 7.91 13.67 -6.55
CA ILE A 132 8.56 12.36 -6.48
C ILE A 132 7.90 11.40 -7.48
N LEU A 133 6.56 11.35 -7.49
CA LEU A 133 5.78 10.45 -8.33
C LEU A 133 5.94 10.71 -9.83
N ARG A 134 6.25 11.94 -10.25
CA ARG A 134 6.54 12.26 -11.67
C ARG A 134 7.74 11.49 -12.25
N ASN A 135 8.58 10.88 -11.40
CA ASN A 135 9.72 10.09 -11.84
C ASN A 135 9.34 8.63 -12.17
N LEU A 136 8.08 8.23 -11.96
CA LEU A 136 7.58 6.94 -12.44
C LEU A 136 7.66 6.89 -13.97
N LYS A 137 8.15 5.77 -14.51
CA LYS A 137 8.22 5.51 -15.95
C LYS A 137 6.87 5.12 -16.53
N ALA A 138 6.11 4.32 -15.79
CA ALA A 138 4.76 3.91 -16.17
C ALA A 138 3.72 5.00 -15.82
N PRO A 139 2.59 5.07 -16.52
CA PRO A 139 1.52 6.03 -16.22
C PRO A 139 1.01 5.91 -14.78
N LEU A 140 0.76 7.05 -14.12
CA LEU A 140 0.23 7.10 -12.76
C LEU A 140 -1.30 7.22 -12.78
N ARG A 141 -1.97 6.38 -12.00
CA ARG A 141 -3.34 6.58 -11.51
C ARG A 141 -3.29 6.68 -10.00
N ILE A 142 -3.95 7.67 -9.41
CA ILE A 142 -3.88 7.93 -7.97
C ILE A 142 -5.28 8.12 -7.40
N MET A 143 -5.55 7.47 -6.27
CA MET A 143 -6.71 7.75 -5.42
C MET A 143 -6.34 8.68 -4.28
N VAL A 144 -7.34 9.38 -3.76
CA VAL A 144 -7.25 10.27 -2.62
C VAL A 144 -7.42 9.48 -1.34
N GLY A 145 -6.58 9.75 -0.32
CA GLY A 145 -6.81 9.32 1.06
C GLY A 145 -7.24 10.48 1.95
N GLU A 146 -7.63 10.20 3.20
CA GLU A 146 -8.13 11.25 4.08
C GLU A 146 -7.04 12.29 4.39
N HIS A 147 -5.79 11.86 4.48
CA HIS A 147 -4.65 12.72 4.76
C HIS A 147 -4.33 13.68 3.61
N ASP A 148 -4.94 13.50 2.45
CA ASP A 148 -4.78 14.36 1.28
C ASP A 148 -5.88 15.43 1.15
N TRP A 149 -7.01 15.26 1.83
CA TRP A 149 -8.25 15.98 1.49
C TRP A 149 -8.63 17.07 2.48
N TYR A 150 -8.55 16.81 3.78
CA TYR A 150 -9.26 17.62 4.78
C TYR A 150 -8.58 18.93 5.17
N PHE A 151 -7.38 19.22 4.69
CA PHE A 151 -6.77 20.53 4.92
C PHE A 151 -7.52 21.62 4.16
N ASP A 152 -7.62 21.51 2.83
CA ASP A 152 -8.26 22.50 1.95
C ASP A 152 -9.52 21.97 1.24
N MET A 153 -10.07 20.84 1.70
CA MET A 153 -11.19 20.13 1.05
C MET A 153 -10.87 19.67 -0.38
N GLY A 154 -9.62 19.26 -0.60
CA GLY A 154 -9.12 18.69 -1.84
C GLY A 154 -8.85 19.69 -2.95
N GLU A 155 -8.74 20.99 -2.64
CA GLU A 155 -8.45 22.01 -3.66
C GLU A 155 -7.10 21.74 -4.32
N LYS A 156 -6.04 21.61 -3.54
CA LYS A 156 -4.71 21.31 -4.05
C LYS A 156 -4.61 19.91 -4.65
N TRP A 157 -5.29 18.92 -4.06
CA TRP A 157 -5.29 17.56 -4.59
C TRP A 157 -5.89 17.52 -6.00
N ARG A 158 -7.03 18.19 -6.23
CA ARG A 158 -7.67 18.29 -7.55
C ARG A 158 -6.82 19.04 -8.56
N GLU A 159 -6.12 20.09 -8.14
CA GLU A 159 -5.15 20.81 -8.99
C GLU A 159 -4.06 19.87 -9.54
N LEU A 160 -3.54 18.98 -8.71
CA LEU A 160 -2.44 18.09 -9.08
C LEU A 160 -2.89 16.82 -9.81
N PHE A 161 -4.01 16.23 -9.41
CA PHE A 161 -4.39 14.86 -9.78
C PHE A 161 -5.76 14.73 -10.46
N GLY A 162 -6.51 15.84 -10.60
CA GLY A 162 -7.81 15.86 -11.26
C GLY A 162 -8.96 15.37 -10.38
N GLU A 163 -9.96 14.74 -10.98
CA GLU A 163 -11.14 14.28 -10.24
C GLU A 163 -10.83 13.04 -9.38
N PRO A 164 -11.34 13.00 -8.14
CA PRO A 164 -11.06 11.91 -7.21
C PRO A 164 -11.86 10.64 -7.53
N THR A 165 -12.91 10.77 -8.35
CA THR A 165 -13.76 9.68 -8.81
C THR A 165 -13.63 9.53 -10.32
N GLU A 166 -13.40 8.31 -10.79
CA GLU A 166 -13.18 8.01 -12.22
C GLU A 166 -13.52 6.55 -12.50
N SER A 167 -13.97 6.22 -13.72
CA SER A 167 -14.00 4.85 -14.23
C SER A 167 -13.38 4.75 -15.61
N TRP A 168 -12.86 3.57 -15.95
CA TRP A 168 -12.28 3.29 -17.26
C TRP A 168 -12.33 1.81 -17.59
N ASP A 169 -12.24 1.49 -18.89
CA ASP A 169 -12.18 0.11 -19.38
C ASP A 169 -10.73 -0.21 -19.82
N GLN A 170 -10.21 -1.36 -19.42
CA GLN A 170 -8.89 -1.84 -19.87
C GLN A 170 -8.88 -3.37 -19.97
N GLU A 171 -8.49 -3.88 -21.14
CA GLU A 171 -8.33 -5.33 -21.40
C GLU A 171 -9.58 -6.15 -21.00
N GLY A 172 -10.79 -5.60 -21.23
CA GLY A 172 -12.06 -6.26 -20.92
C GLY A 172 -12.52 -6.18 -19.45
N VAL A 173 -11.74 -5.53 -18.59
CA VAL A 173 -12.09 -5.27 -17.18
C VAL A 173 -12.53 -3.81 -17.04
N HIS A 174 -13.60 -3.57 -16.27
CA HIS A 174 -14.05 -2.22 -15.93
C HIS A 174 -13.51 -1.83 -14.55
N PHE A 175 -12.79 -0.72 -14.52
CA PHE A 175 -12.18 -0.17 -13.32
C PHE A 175 -12.96 1.01 -12.80
N VAL A 176 -13.06 1.10 -11.48
CA VAL A 176 -13.65 2.24 -10.78
C VAL A 176 -12.72 2.71 -9.68
N LYS A 177 -12.50 4.01 -9.59
CA LYS A 177 -11.79 4.68 -8.50
C LYS A 177 -12.79 5.55 -7.74
N LEU A 178 -12.95 5.30 -6.44
CA LEU A 178 -13.89 6.00 -5.58
C LEU A 178 -13.16 6.92 -4.59
N MET A 179 -13.77 8.06 -4.29
CA MET A 179 -13.47 8.86 -3.10
C MET A 179 -14.25 8.25 -1.91
N SER A 180 -13.63 7.31 -1.21
CA SER A 180 -14.25 6.54 -0.11
C SER A 180 -13.98 7.10 1.29
N VAL A 181 -13.37 8.28 1.38
CA VAL A 181 -13.04 8.95 2.64
C VAL A 181 -13.82 10.24 2.85
N HIS A 182 -15.01 10.36 2.24
CA HIS A 182 -15.90 11.49 2.51
C HIS A 182 -16.43 11.41 3.95
N GLU A 183 -16.65 12.55 4.61
CA GLU A 183 -17.21 12.66 5.95
C GLU A 183 -18.32 13.72 5.96
N GLU A 184 -19.35 13.49 6.78
CA GLU A 184 -20.33 14.54 7.06
C GLU A 184 -19.66 15.74 7.72
N ASP A 185 -20.04 16.95 7.29
CA ASP A 185 -19.50 18.19 7.85
C ASP A 185 -19.80 18.30 9.36
N PHE A 186 -18.76 18.05 10.15
CA PHE A 186 -18.77 18.24 11.59
C PHE A 186 -17.97 19.49 12.00
N TRP A 187 -17.18 20.08 11.09
CA TRP A 187 -16.22 21.15 11.38
C TRP A 187 -16.86 22.55 11.33
N THR A 188 -17.83 22.79 10.44
CA THR A 188 -18.43 24.11 10.23
C THR A 188 -19.16 24.59 11.49
N ALA A 189 -20.01 23.74 12.06
CA ALA A 189 -20.72 24.06 13.30
C ALA A 189 -19.79 24.26 14.51
N ARG A 190 -18.57 23.71 14.44
CA ARG A 190 -17.54 23.82 15.48
C ARG A 190 -16.58 24.98 15.24
N GLY A 191 -16.65 25.67 14.10
CA GLY A 191 -15.75 26.76 13.74
C GLY A 191 -14.29 26.32 13.59
N MET A 192 -14.04 25.06 13.22
CA MET A 192 -12.69 24.53 13.09
C MET A 192 -11.96 25.19 11.92
N SER A 193 -10.69 25.54 12.14
CA SER A 193 -9.77 25.91 11.08
C SER A 193 -9.44 24.71 10.17
N PRO A 194 -8.93 24.95 8.94
CA PRO A 194 -8.34 23.92 8.08
C PRO A 194 -7.41 22.95 8.80
N ALA A 195 -6.50 23.47 9.62
CA ALA A 195 -5.54 22.68 10.37
C ALA A 195 -6.21 21.82 11.45
N GLU A 196 -7.17 22.37 12.22
CA GLU A 196 -7.90 21.59 13.24
C GLU A 196 -8.75 20.49 12.62
N ARG A 197 -9.40 20.75 11.48
CA ARG A 197 -10.17 19.76 10.74
C ARG A 197 -9.26 18.62 10.29
N MET A 198 -8.17 18.93 9.61
CA MET A 198 -7.21 17.91 9.16
C MET A 198 -6.59 17.15 10.33
N GLN A 199 -6.20 17.81 11.41
CA GLN A 199 -5.66 17.12 12.60
C GLN A 199 -6.70 16.19 13.24
N THR A 200 -7.98 16.51 13.13
CA THR A 200 -9.04 15.63 13.63
C THR A 200 -9.10 14.35 12.80
N VAL A 201 -9.04 14.47 11.48
CA VAL A 201 -9.16 13.35 10.55
C VAL A 201 -7.87 12.51 10.46
N ALA A 202 -6.70 13.13 10.63
CA ALA A 202 -5.40 12.46 10.60
C ALA A 202 -5.12 11.53 11.81
N GLY A 203 -6.02 11.50 12.80
CA GLY A 203 -5.87 10.72 14.01
C GLY A 203 -6.58 9.37 13.90
N LEU A 204 -5.85 8.27 14.15
CA LEU A 204 -6.39 6.91 14.03
C LEU A 204 -7.58 6.63 14.98
N ASP A 205 -7.48 7.08 16.23
CA ASP A 205 -8.53 6.90 17.26
C ASP A 205 -8.99 8.27 17.75
N ASN A 206 -10.00 8.81 17.08
CA ASN A 206 -10.54 10.12 17.38
C ASN A 206 -12.06 10.08 17.57
N GLY A 207 -12.51 10.24 18.82
CA GLY A 207 -13.93 10.26 19.16
C GLY A 207 -14.74 11.45 18.61
N VAL A 208 -14.10 12.41 17.95
CA VAL A 208 -14.77 13.54 17.28
C VAL A 208 -15.02 13.27 15.79
N GLN A 209 -14.13 12.51 15.14
CA GLN A 209 -14.19 12.25 13.70
C GLN A 209 -15.47 11.51 13.32
N ARG A 210 -15.98 11.75 12.11
CA ARG A 210 -17.12 11.00 11.59
C ARG A 210 -16.63 9.75 10.84
N PRO A 211 -17.48 8.71 10.75
CA PRO A 211 -17.18 7.58 9.88
C PRO A 211 -16.99 8.02 8.43
N PHE A 212 -16.05 7.38 7.74
CA PHE A 212 -15.90 7.57 6.30
C PHE A 212 -17.12 7.03 5.53
N MET A 213 -17.42 7.64 4.40
CA MET A 213 -18.44 7.21 3.46
C MET A 213 -17.99 7.44 2.01
N VAL A 214 -18.66 6.78 1.07
CA VAL A 214 -18.63 7.15 -0.35
C VAL A 214 -19.63 8.28 -0.62
N GLY A 215 -20.76 8.27 0.08
CA GLY A 215 -21.77 9.33 0.02
C GLY A 215 -22.80 9.14 -1.10
N ALA A 216 -24.01 9.65 -0.89
CA ALA A 216 -25.18 9.32 -1.73
C ALA A 216 -25.01 9.72 -3.20
N GLU A 217 -24.39 10.88 -3.47
CA GLU A 217 -24.12 11.36 -4.82
C GLU A 217 -23.18 10.42 -5.58
N GLN A 218 -22.09 9.99 -4.93
CA GLN A 218 -21.12 9.10 -5.56
C GLN A 218 -21.65 7.66 -5.68
N ARG A 219 -22.50 7.21 -4.74
CA ARG A 219 -23.23 5.93 -4.88
C ARG A 219 -24.18 5.95 -6.07
N ALA A 220 -24.87 7.07 -6.31
CA ALA A 220 -25.71 7.23 -7.50
C ALA A 220 -24.88 7.23 -8.78
N TRP A 221 -23.76 7.97 -8.81
CA TRP A 221 -22.81 7.95 -9.92
C TRP A 221 -22.30 6.54 -10.22
N LEU A 222 -21.92 5.78 -9.19
CA LEU A 222 -21.47 4.39 -9.33
C LEU A 222 -22.56 3.51 -9.92
N ALA A 223 -23.80 3.64 -9.44
CA ALA A 223 -24.91 2.87 -9.97
C ALA A 223 -25.16 3.17 -11.45
N ASP A 224 -25.10 4.45 -11.84
CA ASP A 224 -25.32 4.89 -13.22
C ASP A 224 -24.20 4.42 -14.16
N ASP A 225 -22.94 4.55 -13.75
CA ASP A 225 -21.79 4.09 -14.52
C ASP A 225 -21.85 2.57 -14.77
N LEU A 226 -22.19 1.81 -13.73
CA LEU A 226 -22.27 0.37 -13.80
C LEU A 226 -23.54 -0.15 -14.47
N ALA A 227 -24.61 0.66 -14.60
CA ALA A 227 -25.92 0.22 -15.09
C ALA A 227 -25.86 -0.42 -16.48
N ARG A 228 -25.02 0.12 -17.37
CA ARG A 228 -24.85 -0.32 -18.76
C ARG A 228 -24.09 -1.64 -18.92
N LEU A 229 -23.38 -2.08 -17.88
CA LEU A 229 -22.49 -3.23 -17.97
C LEU A 229 -23.25 -4.55 -17.71
N PRO A 230 -23.01 -5.63 -18.47
CA PRO A 230 -23.55 -6.94 -18.15
C PRO A 230 -22.93 -7.49 -16.85
N ALA A 231 -23.65 -8.36 -16.14
CA ALA A 231 -23.19 -9.01 -14.91
C ALA A 231 -21.85 -9.77 -15.08
N SER A 232 -21.58 -10.27 -16.28
CA SER A 232 -20.33 -10.94 -16.62
C SER A 232 -19.14 -10.00 -16.82
N THR A 233 -19.32 -8.68 -16.71
CA THR A 233 -18.21 -7.73 -16.80
C THR A 233 -17.38 -7.84 -15.54
N PRO A 234 -16.08 -8.17 -15.64
CA PRO A 234 -15.21 -8.18 -14.48
C PRO A 234 -14.98 -6.76 -13.96
N LEU A 235 -15.08 -6.57 -12.65
CA LEU A 235 -14.91 -5.28 -12.00
C LEU A 235 -13.70 -5.24 -11.07
N VAL A 236 -12.93 -4.16 -11.14
CA VAL A 236 -11.92 -3.81 -10.13
C VAL A 236 -12.23 -2.42 -9.59
N VAL A 237 -12.48 -2.33 -8.29
CA VAL A 237 -12.83 -1.10 -7.59
C VAL A 237 -11.69 -0.70 -6.66
N PHE A 238 -11.30 0.56 -6.70
CA PHE A 238 -10.33 1.15 -5.79
C PHE A 238 -11.01 2.06 -4.79
N SER A 239 -10.64 1.93 -3.53
CA SER A 239 -11.15 2.73 -2.42
C SER A 239 -10.04 2.94 -1.40
N HIS A 240 -9.84 4.13 -0.86
CA HIS A 240 -8.84 4.30 0.20
C HIS A 240 -9.30 3.63 1.50
N SER A 241 -10.39 4.11 2.11
CA SER A 241 -11.05 3.38 3.20
C SER A 241 -11.66 2.07 2.71
N PRO A 242 -11.55 0.95 3.47
CA PRO A 242 -12.12 -0.33 3.07
C PRO A 242 -13.64 -0.26 2.90
N LEU A 243 -14.16 -0.83 1.81
CA LEU A 243 -15.60 -0.97 1.56
C LEU A 243 -16.23 -2.14 2.33
N TYR A 244 -15.79 -2.35 3.57
CA TYR A 244 -16.34 -3.30 4.54
C TYR A 244 -15.95 -2.86 5.96
N LYS A 245 -16.50 -3.55 6.97
CA LYS A 245 -16.39 -3.14 8.38
C LYS A 245 -15.28 -3.92 9.09
N LEU A 246 -14.01 -3.52 8.89
CA LEU A 246 -12.88 -4.18 9.56
C LEU A 246 -12.85 -3.85 11.05
N TYR A 247 -12.62 -2.57 11.41
CA TYR A 247 -12.50 -2.17 12.80
C TYR A 247 -12.89 -0.70 13.02
N ARG A 248 -14.04 -0.50 13.67
CA ARG A 248 -14.69 0.82 13.79
C ARG A 248 -13.87 1.82 14.61
N ASN A 249 -13.23 1.36 15.68
CA ASN A 249 -12.51 2.24 16.61
C ASN A 249 -11.29 2.92 15.95
N TRP A 250 -10.79 2.39 14.83
CA TRP A 250 -9.68 2.97 14.08
C TRP A 250 -10.11 3.59 12.75
N ASN A 251 -11.43 3.79 12.57
CA ASN A 251 -12.02 4.20 11.31
C ASN A 251 -11.57 3.35 10.09
N PHE A 252 -11.21 2.07 10.31
CA PHE A 252 -10.89 1.10 9.26
C PHE A 252 -12.17 0.51 8.67
N TRP A 253 -13.03 1.38 8.14
CA TRP A 253 -14.32 1.00 7.57
C TRP A 253 -14.94 2.18 6.84
N THR A 254 -15.89 1.85 5.99
CA THR A 254 -16.80 2.81 5.35
C THR A 254 -18.22 2.54 5.87
N ASP A 255 -18.94 3.57 6.30
CA ASP A 255 -20.26 3.45 6.95
C ASP A 255 -21.33 2.91 6.01
N ASP A 256 -21.39 3.48 4.81
CA ASP A 256 -22.30 3.10 3.73
C ASP A 256 -21.80 1.90 2.90
N ALA A 257 -20.73 1.21 3.33
CA ALA A 257 -20.14 0.07 2.61
C ALA A 257 -21.16 -0.96 2.12
N ASP A 258 -22.17 -1.28 2.93
CA ASP A 258 -23.19 -2.28 2.57
C ASP A 258 -24.06 -1.84 1.37
N GLU A 259 -24.28 -0.53 1.21
CA GLU A 259 -25.00 0.03 0.06
C GLU A 259 -24.15 -0.08 -1.22
N ILE A 260 -22.84 0.14 -1.13
CA ILE A 260 -21.92 -0.04 -2.25
C ILE A 260 -21.84 -1.53 -2.62
N GLN A 261 -21.69 -2.41 -1.63
CA GLN A 261 -21.71 -3.86 -1.86
C GLN A 261 -23.02 -4.31 -2.51
N ALA A 262 -24.15 -3.69 -2.20
CA ALA A 262 -25.43 -3.98 -2.85
C ALA A 262 -25.47 -3.57 -4.34
N ILE A 263 -24.76 -2.51 -4.73
CA ILE A 263 -24.56 -2.14 -6.14
C ILE A 263 -23.66 -3.16 -6.84
N LEU A 264 -22.54 -3.53 -6.19
CA LEU A 264 -21.49 -4.38 -6.76
C LEU A 264 -21.87 -5.86 -6.87
N ARG A 265 -22.67 -6.40 -5.94
CA ARG A 265 -23.01 -7.84 -5.87
C ARG A 265 -23.72 -8.41 -7.10
N ARG A 266 -24.15 -7.57 -8.06
CA ARG A 266 -24.81 -8.03 -9.29
C ARG A 266 -23.83 -8.61 -10.34
N PHE A 267 -22.54 -8.35 -10.20
CA PHE A 267 -21.50 -8.79 -11.12
C PHE A 267 -20.92 -10.14 -10.71
N ASP A 268 -20.49 -10.98 -11.64
CA ASP A 268 -20.05 -12.35 -11.33
C ASP A 268 -18.83 -12.37 -10.40
N ASN A 269 -17.86 -11.49 -10.67
CA ASN A 269 -16.66 -11.27 -9.84
C ASN A 269 -16.38 -9.78 -9.68
N VAL A 270 -16.13 -9.35 -8.44
CA VAL A 270 -15.69 -8.00 -8.12
C VAL A 270 -14.45 -8.07 -7.24
N THR A 271 -13.40 -7.35 -7.63
CA THR A 271 -12.21 -7.16 -6.81
C THR A 271 -12.21 -5.74 -6.27
N VAL A 272 -11.97 -5.58 -4.97
CA VAL A 272 -11.78 -4.29 -4.30
C VAL A 272 -10.35 -4.22 -3.77
N VAL A 273 -9.61 -3.20 -4.16
CA VAL A 273 -8.25 -2.93 -3.68
C VAL A 273 -8.27 -1.66 -2.84
N HIS A 274 -7.74 -1.72 -1.62
CA HIS A 274 -7.81 -0.60 -0.69
C HIS A 274 -6.53 -0.27 0.07
N GLY A 275 -6.34 1.01 0.37
CA GLY A 275 -5.25 1.53 1.22
C GLY A 275 -5.65 1.55 2.69
N HIS A 276 -5.25 2.62 3.40
CA HIS A 276 -5.69 3.03 4.74
C HIS A 276 -5.21 2.14 5.90
N THR A 277 -5.31 0.81 5.74
CA THR A 277 -5.04 -0.14 6.81
C THR A 277 -3.56 -0.46 6.98
N HIS A 278 -2.72 -0.14 5.98
CA HIS A 278 -1.27 -0.41 5.95
C HIS A 278 -0.95 -1.90 6.18
N GLN A 279 -1.81 -2.78 5.67
CA GLN A 279 -1.80 -4.20 6.00
C GLN A 279 -1.98 -5.03 4.75
N MET A 280 -1.27 -6.16 4.71
CA MET A 280 -1.70 -7.30 3.90
C MET A 280 -3.00 -7.84 4.50
N LEU A 281 -4.12 -7.44 3.89
CA LEU A 281 -5.46 -7.83 4.31
C LEU A 281 -6.15 -8.54 3.16
N THR A 282 -6.83 -9.63 3.48
CA THR A 282 -7.63 -10.37 2.49
C THR A 282 -9.00 -10.73 3.08
N ASN A 283 -10.06 -10.42 2.35
CA ASN A 283 -11.43 -10.72 2.75
C ASN A 283 -12.27 -11.11 1.52
N ARG A 284 -13.41 -11.75 1.77
CA ARG A 284 -14.40 -12.03 0.74
C ARG A 284 -15.81 -11.94 1.31
N ILE A 285 -16.68 -11.18 0.63
CA ILE A 285 -18.10 -11.07 0.93
C ILE A 285 -18.86 -11.48 -0.34
N GLY A 286 -19.42 -12.69 -0.35
CA GLY A 286 -20.07 -13.26 -1.53
C GLY A 286 -19.12 -13.35 -2.73
N ASN A 287 -19.39 -12.55 -3.75
CA ASN A 287 -18.62 -12.40 -5.01
C ASN A 287 -17.66 -11.20 -5.02
N ILE A 288 -17.49 -10.52 -3.87
CA ILE A 288 -16.60 -9.37 -3.74
C ILE A 288 -15.34 -9.80 -2.97
N HIS A 289 -14.18 -9.62 -3.57
CA HIS A 289 -12.86 -10.02 -3.10
C HIS A 289 -12.07 -8.77 -2.70
N PHE A 290 -11.61 -8.69 -1.46
CA PHE A 290 -10.97 -7.49 -0.93
C PHE A 290 -9.48 -7.73 -0.67
N HIS A 291 -8.67 -6.76 -1.05
CA HIS A 291 -7.23 -6.80 -0.90
C HIS A 291 -6.67 -5.47 -0.38
N GLY A 292 -5.95 -5.53 0.74
CA GLY A 292 -5.26 -4.39 1.33
C GLY A 292 -3.86 -4.16 0.74
N LEU A 293 -3.51 -2.89 0.56
CA LEU A 293 -2.20 -2.42 0.12
C LEU A 293 -1.23 -2.29 1.31
N LEU A 294 0.07 -2.51 1.05
CA LEU A 294 1.11 -2.11 1.99
C LEU A 294 1.28 -0.60 1.96
N ALA A 295 1.68 -0.04 3.11
CA ALA A 295 2.14 1.33 3.21
C ALA A 295 3.66 1.42 3.01
N THR A 296 4.10 2.53 2.44
CA THR A 296 5.53 2.86 2.37
C THR A 296 6.02 3.54 3.65
N ALA A 297 5.14 4.19 4.42
CA ALA A 297 5.53 4.99 5.58
C ALA A 297 5.76 4.15 6.86
N TRP A 298 4.75 3.40 7.31
CA TRP A 298 4.81 2.48 8.46
C TRP A 298 3.67 1.44 8.39
N PRO A 299 3.80 0.26 9.02
CA PRO A 299 2.67 -0.66 9.19
C PRO A 299 1.80 -0.31 10.41
N TRP A 300 0.50 -0.56 10.33
CA TRP A 300 -0.40 -0.59 11.49
C TRP A 300 -0.45 -1.98 12.14
N PRO A 301 -0.77 -2.09 13.46
CA PRO A 301 -1.14 -3.36 14.05
C PRO A 301 -2.47 -3.85 13.44
N TYR A 302 -2.69 -5.16 13.45
CA TYR A 302 -3.99 -5.71 13.06
C TYR A 302 -5.04 -5.44 14.13
N ALA A 303 -6.31 -5.41 13.73
CA ALA A 303 -7.41 -5.24 14.67
C ALA A 303 -7.38 -6.35 15.73
N PRO A 304 -7.61 -6.02 17.02
CA PRO A 304 -7.55 -7.00 18.11
C PRO A 304 -8.66 -8.05 18.04
N GLU A 305 -9.75 -7.75 17.34
CA GLU A 305 -10.92 -8.60 17.13
C GLU A 305 -11.55 -8.30 15.77
N GLY A 306 -12.44 -9.18 15.29
CA GLY A 306 -13.20 -8.94 14.05
C GLY A 306 -12.40 -9.06 12.75
N MET A 307 -11.18 -9.61 12.80
CA MET A 307 -10.36 -9.87 11.62
C MET A 307 -11.08 -10.82 10.64
N PRO A 308 -11.10 -10.51 9.33
CA PRO A 308 -11.67 -11.41 8.33
C PRO A 308 -10.99 -12.78 8.28
N GLU A 309 -11.78 -13.81 8.01
CA GLU A 309 -11.33 -15.21 8.06
C GLU A 309 -10.21 -15.52 7.05
N LEU A 310 -10.24 -14.88 5.88
CA LEU A 310 -9.23 -15.04 4.84
C LEU A 310 -7.97 -14.20 5.08
N THR A 311 -7.90 -13.40 6.14
CA THR A 311 -6.71 -12.58 6.38
C THR A 311 -5.59 -13.42 6.97
N ILE A 312 -4.51 -13.57 6.21
CA ILE A 312 -3.23 -14.03 6.72
C ILE A 312 -2.43 -12.80 7.13
N GLN A 313 -2.14 -12.67 8.42
CA GLN A 313 -1.40 -11.52 8.91
C GLN A 313 0.03 -11.50 8.37
N MET A 314 0.61 -10.32 8.17
CA MET A 314 2.07 -10.18 8.06
C MET A 314 2.73 -10.55 9.40
N ALA A 315 4.01 -10.92 9.35
CA ALA A 315 4.77 -11.12 10.58
C ALA A 315 4.87 -9.81 11.39
N ARG A 316 4.93 -9.92 12.71
CA ARG A 316 5.11 -8.74 13.58
C ARG A 316 6.31 -7.89 13.10
N PRO A 317 6.11 -6.59 12.77
CA PRO A 317 7.20 -5.68 12.45
C PRO A 317 8.25 -5.61 13.57
N ASP A 318 9.53 -5.60 13.19
CA ASP A 318 10.65 -5.31 14.07
C ASP A 318 10.66 -3.80 14.40
N PRO A 319 10.39 -3.41 15.65
CA PRO A 319 10.33 -2.00 16.03
C PRO A 319 11.66 -1.26 15.86
N PHE A 320 12.78 -1.97 15.70
CA PHE A 320 14.10 -1.37 15.45
C PHE A 320 14.41 -1.19 13.96
N ASN A 321 13.55 -1.69 13.07
CA ASN A 321 13.68 -1.48 11.64
C ASN A 321 12.49 -0.66 11.12
N PRO A 322 12.69 0.64 10.81
CA PRO A 322 11.61 1.53 10.39
C PRO A 322 10.95 1.13 9.06
N ASN A 323 11.57 0.24 8.28
CA ASN A 323 11.05 -0.21 7.00
C ASN A 323 10.44 -1.62 7.10
N ASP A 324 10.44 -2.26 8.28
CA ASP A 324 9.88 -3.60 8.42
C ASP A 324 8.35 -3.56 8.43
N GLY A 325 7.71 -4.42 7.64
CA GLY A 325 6.28 -4.36 7.37
C GLY A 325 5.86 -3.31 6.33
N CYS A 326 6.79 -2.51 5.81
CA CYS A 326 6.55 -1.58 4.69
C CYS A 326 6.93 -2.21 3.34
N GLY A 327 6.38 -1.64 2.28
CA GLY A 327 6.69 -2.07 0.92
C GLY A 327 5.81 -1.44 -0.14
N ASP A 328 5.91 -2.03 -1.31
CA ASP A 328 5.12 -1.75 -2.51
C ASP A 328 4.63 -3.10 -3.08
N GLY A 329 4.13 -3.14 -4.30
CA GLY A 329 3.83 -4.41 -4.92
C GLY A 329 3.28 -4.35 -6.33
N GLU A 330 2.80 -5.51 -6.77
CA GLU A 330 2.33 -5.75 -8.13
C GLU A 330 1.01 -6.51 -8.10
N ILE A 331 0.15 -6.22 -9.06
CA ILE A 331 -1.15 -6.84 -9.21
C ILE A 331 -1.29 -7.32 -10.65
N ALA A 332 -1.44 -8.63 -10.84
CA ALA A 332 -1.84 -9.20 -12.11
C ALA A 332 -3.36 -9.38 -12.11
N VAL A 333 -4.04 -8.75 -13.07
CA VAL A 333 -5.49 -8.81 -13.24
C VAL A 333 -5.81 -9.85 -14.30
N HIS A 334 -6.60 -10.85 -13.95
CA HIS A 334 -7.02 -11.91 -14.85
C HIS A 334 -8.28 -11.52 -15.65
N PRO A 335 -8.56 -12.20 -16.78
CA PRO A 335 -9.75 -11.95 -17.60
C PRO A 335 -11.09 -12.05 -16.86
N ASP A 336 -11.13 -12.75 -15.72
CA ASP A 336 -12.30 -12.91 -14.86
C ASP A 336 -12.40 -11.83 -13.77
N GLY A 337 -11.47 -10.85 -13.75
CA GLY A 337 -11.42 -9.71 -12.82
C GLY A 337 -10.81 -10.03 -11.46
N LEU A 338 -10.49 -11.29 -11.19
CA LEU A 338 -9.76 -11.67 -9.98
C LEU A 338 -8.27 -11.35 -10.16
N ILE A 339 -7.57 -11.21 -9.03
CA ILE A 339 -6.19 -10.75 -9.03
C ILE A 339 -5.24 -11.71 -8.32
N ASP A 340 -4.02 -11.78 -8.85
CA ASP A 340 -2.86 -12.19 -8.06
C ASP A 340 -2.17 -10.93 -7.54
N MET A 341 -2.11 -10.77 -6.22
CA MET A 341 -1.48 -9.64 -5.58
C MET A 341 -0.15 -10.07 -4.95
N VAL A 342 0.93 -9.39 -5.33
CA VAL A 342 2.25 -9.54 -4.75
C VAL A 342 2.49 -8.38 -3.78
N HIS A 343 2.70 -8.69 -2.51
CA HIS A 343 3.15 -7.77 -1.47
C HIS A 343 4.67 -7.85 -1.37
N ASN A 344 5.36 -6.85 -1.92
CA ASN A 344 6.82 -6.76 -1.90
C ASN A 344 7.30 -6.04 -0.63
N PHE A 345 7.56 -6.82 0.41
CA PHE A 345 8.12 -6.30 1.65
C PHE A 345 9.60 -5.98 1.49
N TRP A 346 10.00 -4.77 1.86
CA TRP A 346 11.38 -4.29 1.67
C TRP A 346 12.46 -5.00 2.49
N ASN A 347 12.07 -5.72 3.54
CA ASN A 347 12.96 -6.41 4.47
C ASN A 347 12.57 -7.89 4.68
N ARG A 348 11.70 -8.45 3.82
CA ARG A 348 11.20 -9.82 3.93
C ARG A 348 11.04 -10.42 2.55
N ASN A 349 10.77 -11.73 2.50
CA ASN A 349 10.35 -12.33 1.24
C ASN A 349 8.98 -11.76 0.82
N PRO A 350 8.77 -11.48 -0.48
CA PRO A 350 7.46 -11.15 -0.98
C PRO A 350 6.42 -12.21 -0.63
N VAL A 351 5.19 -11.78 -0.42
CA VAL A 351 4.05 -12.67 -0.23
C VAL A 351 3.11 -12.50 -1.39
N THR A 352 2.69 -13.60 -2.01
CA THR A 352 1.69 -13.60 -3.08
C THR A 352 0.37 -14.10 -2.52
N VAL A 353 -0.67 -13.29 -2.65
CA VAL A 353 -2.07 -13.70 -2.48
C VAL A 353 -2.62 -13.99 -3.87
N ALA A 354 -2.66 -15.26 -4.25
CA ALA A 354 -3.17 -15.70 -5.54
C ALA A 354 -4.71 -15.59 -5.59
N ARG A 355 -5.27 -15.40 -6.79
CA ARG A 355 -6.73 -15.35 -6.99
C ARG A 355 -7.42 -16.62 -6.48
N GLU A 356 -6.76 -17.78 -6.62
CA GLU A 356 -7.30 -19.08 -6.18
C GLU A 356 -7.50 -19.11 -4.67
N TYR A 357 -6.71 -18.37 -3.89
CA TYR A 357 -6.86 -18.29 -2.45
C TYR A 357 -8.21 -17.68 -2.05
N THR A 358 -8.56 -16.54 -2.64
CA THR A 358 -9.84 -15.88 -2.33
C THR A 358 -11.01 -16.62 -2.99
N ALA A 359 -10.84 -17.12 -4.21
CA ALA A 359 -11.85 -17.87 -4.96
C ALA A 359 -12.22 -19.21 -4.33
N SER A 360 -11.25 -19.93 -3.76
CA SER A 360 -11.46 -21.22 -3.09
C SER A 360 -11.85 -21.10 -1.62
N TRP A 361 -12.02 -19.88 -1.12
CA TRP A 361 -12.32 -19.62 0.29
C TRP A 361 -11.21 -20.15 1.22
N GLY A 362 -9.96 -19.90 0.83
CA GLY A 362 -8.76 -20.22 1.60
C GLY A 362 -8.31 -21.69 1.54
N ARG A 363 -8.83 -22.47 0.59
CA ARG A 363 -8.56 -23.92 0.49
C ARG A 363 -7.41 -24.26 -0.46
N GLU A 364 -7.18 -23.41 -1.46
CA GLU A 364 -6.15 -23.57 -2.49
C GLU A 364 -5.21 -22.37 -2.48
N ALA A 365 -3.98 -22.55 -2.96
CA ALA A 365 -2.95 -21.49 -3.07
C ALA A 365 -2.73 -20.66 -1.78
N VAL A 366 -2.80 -21.31 -0.61
CA VAL A 366 -2.70 -20.66 0.70
C VAL A 366 -1.35 -19.94 0.87
N PRO A 367 -1.34 -18.61 1.08
CA PRO A 367 -0.12 -17.86 1.31
C PRO A 367 0.65 -18.34 2.55
N PRO A 368 1.98 -18.11 2.62
CA PRO A 368 2.77 -18.48 3.78
C PRO A 368 2.27 -17.79 5.07
N VAL A 369 2.00 -18.59 6.11
CA VAL A 369 1.62 -18.10 7.43
C VAL A 369 2.88 -17.60 8.16
N PRO A 370 2.87 -16.40 8.77
CA PRO A 370 4.04 -15.88 9.47
C PRO A 370 4.40 -16.73 10.70
N THR A 371 5.70 -16.91 10.93
CA THR A 371 6.21 -17.61 12.12
C THR A 371 6.00 -16.84 13.42
N ARG A 372 5.81 -15.52 13.34
CA ARG A 372 5.47 -14.64 14.46
C ARG A 372 4.20 -13.89 14.10
N ARG A 373 3.10 -14.21 14.78
CA ARG A 373 1.85 -13.48 14.60
C ARG A 373 2.04 -12.02 14.95
N SER A 374 1.34 -11.15 14.23
CA SER A 374 1.20 -9.77 14.67
C SER A 374 0.45 -9.75 16.01
N PHE A 375 0.79 -8.80 16.87
CA PHE A 375 0.05 -8.55 18.10
C PHE A 375 -0.98 -7.46 17.86
#